data_AF-A0A7U9NBB1-F1
#
_entry.id   AF-A0A7U9NBB1-F1
#
_cell.length_a   1.000
_cell.length_b   1.000
_cell.length_c   1.000
_cell.angle_alpha   90.00
_cell.angle_beta   90.00
_cell.angle_gamma   90.00
#
_symmetry.space_group_name_H-M   'P 1'
#
loop_
_entity.id
_entity.type
_entity.pdbx_description
1 polymer ?
#
loop_
_entity_poly.entity_id
_entity_poly.type
_entity_poly.pdbx_seq_one_letter_code
_entity_poly.pdbx_strand_id
1 'polypeptide(L)'
;MKAFAYRVAKYVGAYTAAMNGVDVICFTAGIGENNPLTRTMVASYLGYLGIELDEKANEKRGVDVLISTPESRTKVFVIPTNEELAIARETVALL
;
A
#
# COMPACT_ATOMS: atom_id res chain seq x y z
N MET A 1 -10.17 -14.12 4.39
CA MET A 1 -9.44 -13.23 3.46
C MET A 1 -10.34 -12.34 2.59
N LYS A 2 -11.32 -12.86 1.83
CA LYS A 2 -12.11 -12.06 0.86
C LYS A 2 -12.84 -10.85 1.47
N ALA A 3 -13.55 -11.05 2.58
CA ALA A 3 -14.25 -9.97 3.28
C ALA A 3 -13.29 -8.89 3.82
N PHE A 4 -12.08 -9.29 4.25
CA PHE A 4 -11.05 -8.36 4.68
C PHE A 4 -10.57 -7.48 3.52
N ALA A 5 -10.16 -8.10 2.41
CA ALA A 5 -9.69 -7.36 1.24
C ALA A 5 -10.76 -6.42 0.67
N TYR A 6 -12.01 -6.88 0.60
CA TYR A 6 -13.14 -6.04 0.19
C TYR A 6 -13.32 -4.81 1.10
N ARG A 7 -13.24 -4.99 2.43
CA ARG A 7 -13.36 -3.87 3.38
C ARG A 7 -12.21 -2.88 3.22
N VAL A 8 -10.97 -3.36 3.08
CA VAL A 8 -9.80 -2.50 2.83
C VAL A 8 -9.99 -1.72 1.53
N ALA A 9 -10.36 -2.38 0.42
CA ALA A 9 -10.59 -1.73 -0.86
C ALA A 9 -11.71 -0.66 -0.78
N LYS A 10 -12.78 -0.90 -0.01
CA LYS A 10 -13.82 0.11 0.24
C LYS A 10 -13.26 1.36 0.93
N TYR A 11 -12.39 1.20 1.93
CA TYR A 11 -11.77 2.35 2.60
C TYR A 11 -10.85 3.12 1.66
N VAL A 12 -10.04 2.41 0.86
CA VAL A 12 -9.21 3.05 -0.17
C VAL A 12 -10.09 3.84 -1.14
N GLY A 13 -11.17 3.25 -1.67
CA GLY A 13 -12.09 3.95 -2.56
C GLY A 13 -12.75 5.18 -1.93
N ALA A 14 -13.13 5.11 -0.65
CA ALA A 14 -13.69 6.25 0.07
C ALA A 14 -12.68 7.40 0.19
N TYR A 15 -11.42 7.11 0.51
CA TYR A 15 -10.37 8.11 0.60
C TYR A 15 -10.00 8.68 -0.77
N THR A 16 -9.89 7.83 -1.79
CA THR A 16 -9.65 8.28 -3.16
C THR A 16 -10.74 9.23 -3.64
N ALA A 17 -12.01 8.95 -3.35
CA ALA A 17 -13.11 9.85 -3.67
C ALA A 17 -13.00 11.18 -2.92
N ALA A 18 -12.70 11.13 -1.60
CA ALA A 18 -12.54 12.33 -0.78
C ALA A 18 -11.38 13.22 -1.22
N MET A 19 -10.30 12.64 -1.75
CA MET A 19 -9.11 13.35 -2.25
C MET A 19 -9.18 13.71 -3.74
N ASN A 20 -10.28 13.36 -4.43
CA ASN A 20 -10.45 13.52 -5.87
C ASN A 20 -9.36 12.84 -6.72
N GLY A 21 -8.88 11.68 -6.26
CA GLY A 21 -7.80 10.93 -6.90
C GLY A 21 -6.76 10.43 -5.91
N VAL A 22 -5.83 9.62 -6.42
CA VAL A 22 -4.67 9.14 -5.65
C VAL A 22 -3.52 8.78 -6.59
N ASP A 23 -2.32 9.29 -6.27
CA ASP A 23 -1.09 8.97 -7.01
C ASP A 23 -0.43 7.68 -6.52
N VAL A 24 -0.51 7.43 -5.21
CA VAL A 24 0.21 6.36 -4.52
C VAL A 24 -0.64 5.67 -3.47
N ILE A 25 -0.60 4.34 -3.43
CA ILE A 25 -1.13 3.51 -2.34
C ILE A 25 0.04 2.78 -1.68
N CYS A 26 0.07 2.78 -0.35
CA CYS A 26 1.12 2.12 0.42
C CYS A 26 0.53 1.04 1.33
N PHE A 27 1.15 -0.14 1.32
CA PHE A 27 0.94 -1.19 2.31
C PHE A 27 2.08 -1.17 3.34
N THR A 28 1.71 -1.18 4.62
CA THR A 28 2.66 -1.18 5.73
C THR A 28 2.11 -2.03 6.89
N ALA A 29 2.86 -2.12 7.99
CA ALA A 29 2.60 -2.94 9.16
C ALA A 29 2.48 -4.43 8.86
N GLY A 30 2.26 -5.24 9.90
CA GLY A 30 2.32 -6.71 9.85
C GLY A 30 1.68 -7.36 8.60
N ILE A 31 0.38 -7.14 8.35
CA ILE A 31 -0.32 -7.75 7.20
C ILE A 31 0.11 -7.11 5.88
N GLY A 32 0.23 -5.79 5.83
CA GLY A 32 0.53 -5.06 4.60
C GLY A 32 1.93 -5.36 4.09
N GLU A 33 2.90 -5.55 4.97
CA GLU A 33 4.30 -5.85 4.62
C GLU A 33 4.52 -7.31 4.25
N ASN A 34 3.87 -8.23 4.96
CA ASN A 34 4.27 -9.64 4.94
C ASN A 34 3.34 -10.56 4.16
N ASN A 35 2.21 -10.07 3.63
CA ASN A 35 1.22 -10.90 2.96
C ASN A 35 0.94 -10.44 1.50
N PRO A 36 1.76 -10.91 0.53
CA PRO A 36 1.57 -10.63 -0.90
C PRO A 36 0.15 -10.92 -1.41
N LEU A 37 -0.41 -12.07 -1.03
CA LEU A 37 -1.76 -12.49 -1.44
C LEU A 37 -2.82 -11.47 -1.01
N THR A 38 -2.69 -10.90 0.19
CA THR A 38 -3.63 -9.89 0.67
C THR A 38 -3.52 -8.61 -0.15
N ARG A 39 -2.31 -8.18 -0.51
CA ARG A 39 -2.09 -7.02 -1.38
C ARG A 39 -2.70 -7.23 -2.76
N THR A 40 -2.44 -8.38 -3.39
CA THR A 40 -3.05 -8.75 -4.68
C THR A 40 -4.57 -8.73 -4.61
N MET A 41 -5.15 -9.32 -3.55
CA MET A 41 -6.59 -9.35 -3.37
C MET A 41 -7.23 -7.97 -3.11
N VAL A 42 -6.51 -7.04 -2.48
CA VAL A 42 -7.00 -5.66 -2.29
C VAL A 42 -6.91 -4.90 -3.62
N ALA A 43 -5.75 -4.98 -4.28
CA ALA A 43 -5.48 -4.29 -5.54
C ALA A 43 -6.45 -4.71 -6.66
N SER A 44 -6.90 -5.96 -6.68
CA SER A 44 -7.84 -6.45 -7.70
C SER A 44 -9.21 -5.75 -7.68
N TYR A 45 -9.63 -5.16 -6.55
CA TYR A 45 -10.84 -4.32 -6.50
C TYR A 45 -10.61 -2.88 -7.00
N LEU A 46 -9.35 -2.47 -7.15
CA LEU A 46 -8.93 -1.10 -7.38
C LEU A 46 -8.43 -0.85 -8.81
N GLY A 47 -8.64 -1.80 -9.73
CA GLY A 47 -8.20 -1.70 -11.12
C GLY A 47 -8.70 -0.45 -11.87
N TYR A 48 -9.84 0.12 -11.48
CA TYR A 48 -10.36 1.37 -12.04
C TYR A 48 -9.45 2.59 -11.78
N LEU A 49 -8.54 2.49 -10.80
CA LEU A 49 -7.51 3.49 -10.55
C LEU A 49 -6.33 3.38 -11.53
N GLY A 50 -6.28 2.31 -12.35
CA GLY A 50 -5.18 2.01 -13.25
C GLY A 50 -4.01 1.35 -12.51
N ILE A 51 -4.33 0.48 -11.54
CA ILE A 51 -3.32 -0.29 -10.79
C ILE A 51 -3.00 -1.57 -11.55
N GLU A 52 -1.71 -1.76 -11.82
CA GLU A 52 -1.14 -3.00 -12.37
C GLU A 52 0.01 -3.44 -11.46
N LEU A 53 -0.08 -4.64 -10.90
CA LEU A 53 0.95 -5.16 -9.99
C LEU A 53 2.03 -5.93 -10.76
N ASP A 54 3.29 -5.73 -10.37
CA ASP A 54 4.37 -6.65 -10.68
C ASP A 54 4.37 -7.77 -9.63
N GLU A 55 3.90 -8.96 -10.03
CA GLU A 55 3.78 -10.11 -9.14
C GLU A 55 5.13 -10.53 -8.52
N LYS A 56 6.24 -10.39 -9.24
CA LYS A 56 7.57 -10.73 -8.69
C LYS A 56 8.01 -9.72 -7.65
N ALA A 57 7.78 -8.44 -7.89
CA ALA A 57 8.06 -7.40 -6.90
C ALA A 57 7.14 -7.55 -5.67
N ASN A 58 5.87 -7.88 -5.90
CA ASN A 58 4.88 -8.09 -4.86
C ASN A 58 5.19 -9.29 -3.96
N GLU A 59 6.03 -10.25 -4.34
CA GLU A 59 6.44 -11.32 -3.41
C GLU A 59 7.45 -10.86 -2.34
N LYS A 60 8.10 -9.70 -2.53
CA LYS A 60 9.08 -9.16 -1.58
C LYS A 60 8.40 -8.70 -0.28
N ARG A 61 9.17 -8.76 0.82
CA ARG A 61 8.74 -8.44 2.19
C ARG A 61 9.87 -7.76 2.95
N GLY A 62 9.52 -6.95 3.95
CA GLY A 62 10.48 -6.33 4.87
C GLY A 62 11.44 -5.31 4.24
N VAL A 63 11.14 -4.82 3.03
CA VAL A 63 11.94 -3.80 2.32
C VAL A 63 11.02 -2.78 1.68
N ASP A 64 11.51 -1.55 1.53
CA ASP A 64 10.87 -0.54 0.70
C ASP A 64 10.88 -1.01 -0.76
N VAL A 65 9.69 -1.21 -1.34
CA VAL A 65 9.57 -1.71 -2.70
C VAL A 65 8.34 -1.16 -3.42
N LEU A 66 8.54 -0.68 -4.64
CA LEU A 66 7.48 -0.45 -5.61
C LEU A 66 7.01 -1.80 -6.16
N ILE A 67 5.73 -2.12 -5.98
CA ILE A 67 5.13 -3.38 -6.40
C ILE A 67 4.16 -3.23 -7.56
N SER A 68 4.00 -2.02 -8.10
CA SER A 68 3.28 -1.79 -9.35
C SER A 68 4.21 -1.79 -10.56
N THR A 69 3.69 -2.14 -11.74
CA THR A 69 4.41 -2.05 -13.01
C THR A 69 4.72 -0.58 -13.37
N PRO A 70 5.67 -0.33 -14.28
CA PRO A 70 5.91 1.02 -14.84
C PRO A 70 4.69 1.64 -15.54
N GLU A 71 3.80 0.81 -16.08
CA GLU A 71 2.60 1.20 -16.81
C GLU A 71 1.44 1.56 -15.88
N SER A 72 1.50 1.12 -14.62
CA SER A 72 0.50 1.43 -13.59
C SER A 72 0.39 2.93 -13.35
N ARG A 73 -0.80 3.49 -13.57
CA ARG A 73 -1.07 4.93 -13.37
C ARG A 73 -0.97 5.32 -11.89
N THR A 74 -1.53 4.50 -11.01
CA THR A 74 -1.37 4.66 -9.55
C THR A 74 -0.23 3.76 -9.10
N LYS A 75 0.75 4.33 -8.40
CA LYS A 75 1.88 3.55 -7.87
C LYS A 75 1.47 2.79 -6.61
N VAL A 76 1.97 1.58 -6.44
CA VAL A 76 1.71 0.78 -5.23
C VAL A 76 3.02 0.41 -4.58
N PHE A 77 3.16 0.71 -3.29
CA PHE A 77 4.36 0.41 -2.52
C PHE A 77 4.07 -0.53 -1.35
N VAL A 78 5.12 -1.24 -0.94
CA VAL A 78 5.26 -1.83 0.39
C VAL A 78 6.36 -1.07 1.09
N ILE A 79 6.05 -0.49 2.25
CA ILE A 79 6.99 0.31 3.05
C ILE A 79 6.96 -0.23 4.48
N PRO A 80 8.03 -0.86 4.99
CA PRO A 80 8.10 -1.28 6.37
C PRO A 80 8.01 -0.10 7.32
N THR A 81 7.14 -0.21 8.32
CA THR A 81 7.10 0.79 9.40
C THR A 81 8.29 0.58 10.33
N ASN A 82 8.94 1.68 10.72
CA ASN A 82 9.90 1.71 11.81
C ASN A 82 9.37 2.71 12.85
N GLU A 83 8.58 2.21 13.80
CA GLU A 83 7.93 3.06 14.80
C GLU A 83 8.95 3.81 15.66
N GLU A 84 10.04 3.16 16.08
CA GLU A 84 11.07 3.77 16.92
C GLU A 84 11.75 4.94 16.22
N LEU A 85 12.06 4.80 14.92
CA LEU A 85 12.66 5.88 14.13
C LEU A 85 11.68 7.03 13.92
N ALA A 86 10.38 6.74 13.70
CA ALA A 86 9.36 7.77 13.59
C ALA A 86 9.26 8.59 14.89
N ILE A 87 9.20 7.91 16.05
CA ILE A 87 9.16 8.56 17.37
C ILE A 87 10.42 9.39 17.59
N ALA A 88 11.60 8.86 17.27
CA ALA A 88 12.86 9.59 17.43
C ALA A 88 12.89 10.87 16.57
N ARG A 89 12.41 10.81 15.32
CA ARG A 89 12.33 11.96 14.42
C ARG A 89 11.38 13.03 14.95
N GLU A 90 10.19 12.65 15.38
CA GLU A 90 9.22 13.58 15.99
C GLU A 90 9.78 14.19 17.28
N THR A 91 10.51 13.41 18.08
CA THR A 91 11.15 13.91 19.31
C THR A 91 12.23 14.94 19.01
N VAL A 92 13.06 14.70 17.99
CA VAL A 92 14.11 15.64 17.54
C VAL A 92 13.50 16.91 16.94
N ALA A 93 12.37 16.83 16.24
CA ALA A 93 11.70 17.99 15.65
C ALA A 93 11.16 18.99 16.68
N LEU A 94 11.07 18.60 17.96
CA LEU A 94 10.66 19.46 19.07
C LEU A 94 11.83 20.15 19.78
N LEU A 95 13.08 19.81 19.42
CA LEU A 95 14.31 20.45 19.93
C LEU A 95 14.70 21.66 19.08
#